data_AF-A0A183NPU3-F1
#
_entry.id   AF-A0A183NPU3-F1
#
_cell.length_a   1.000
_cell.length_b   1.000
_cell.length_c   1.000
_cell.angle_alpha   90.00
_cell.angle_beta   90.00
_cell.angle_gamma   90.00
#
_symmetry.space_group_name_H-M   'P 1'
#
loop_
_entity.id
_entity.type
_entity.pdbx_description
1 polymer ?
#
loop_
_entity_poly.entity_id
_entity_poly.type
_entity_poly.pdbx_seq_one_letter_code
_entity_poly.pdbx_strand_id
1 'polypeptide(L)'
;MSLSGTNGRVPYDEEVGFLPTLKDSPDTNENEAGQKDTYRLLTREDLMQLDSKEPLWLRLRWGLFILFWIVWIGLLLAAILIIVFTPKCPPRPVLPFWRSSTGYWVNPFAYADSTGDKIGDLRGLVERLGYIKSTIGAGFIVLSSIFSGQFTNDQKTLGLVDDFYTIDPAAGTMEDFKYFVRSCHKNGIHVVLTMDFNSVSAKHSWTDSTSMLEPYPSGGRISRLGGDARTVIQGTGYYSVFGSQFVDLNLRESVTLDRVSDVAKFWLNEGIDGILLDNVAFYVENSAEPTTPITKELGSKWFA
;
A
#
# COMPACT_ATOMS: atom_id res chain seq x y z
N MET A 1 41.56 -23.87 -6.86
CA MET A 1 42.66 -24.32 -5.96
C MET A 1 43.24 -25.57 -6.57
N SER A 2 44.54 -25.56 -6.90
CA SER A 2 45.30 -26.76 -7.26
C SER A 2 45.38 -27.72 -6.07
N LEU A 3 45.60 -29.01 -6.35
CA LEU A 3 46.38 -30.04 -5.62
C LEU A 3 45.72 -31.41 -5.91
N SER A 4 46.28 -32.23 -6.80
CA SER A 4 47.39 -33.19 -6.60
C SER A 4 46.94 -34.42 -5.79
N GLY A 5 47.11 -35.58 -6.41
CA GLY A 5 46.52 -36.86 -6.02
C GLY A 5 47.16 -37.59 -4.85
N THR A 6 46.68 -38.82 -4.61
CA THR A 6 47.45 -39.92 -4.01
C THR A 6 46.88 -41.25 -4.49
N ASN A 7 47.76 -42.09 -5.05
CA ASN A 7 47.56 -43.51 -5.26
C ASN A 7 47.61 -44.26 -3.92
N GLY A 8 46.73 -45.25 -3.74
CA GLY A 8 46.85 -46.30 -2.73
C GLY A 8 46.17 -47.56 -3.26
N ARG A 9 46.91 -48.67 -3.33
CA ARG A 9 46.53 -49.93 -3.97
C ARG A 9 46.81 -51.08 -3.00
N VAL A 10 45.82 -51.92 -2.68
CA VAL A 10 45.96 -53.34 -2.24
C VAL A 10 44.60 -54.07 -2.47
N PRO A 11 44.48 -55.42 -2.48
CA PRO A 11 44.57 -56.25 -3.68
C PRO A 11 43.39 -57.26 -3.86
N TYR A 12 43.34 -57.85 -5.07
CA TYR A 12 42.87 -59.17 -5.53
C TYR A 12 41.70 -59.95 -4.87
N ASP A 13 40.95 -60.58 -5.80
CA ASP A 13 40.17 -61.82 -5.74
C ASP A 13 38.69 -61.76 -5.36
N GLU A 14 37.85 -61.58 -6.38
CA GLU A 14 36.73 -62.51 -6.61
C GLU A 14 36.51 -62.64 -8.14
N GLU A 15 36.89 -63.80 -8.67
CA GLU A 15 36.74 -64.20 -10.07
C GLU A 15 35.25 -64.30 -10.44
N VAL A 16 34.82 -63.59 -11.48
CA VAL A 16 33.56 -63.92 -12.17
C VAL A 16 33.91 -64.21 -13.62
N GLY A 17 34.22 -65.49 -13.88
CA GLY A 17 34.62 -65.96 -15.20
C GLY A 17 33.46 -65.92 -16.19
N PHE A 18 33.66 -65.26 -17.34
CA PHE A 18 32.78 -65.41 -18.49
C PHE A 18 33.56 -65.62 -19.79
N LEU A 19 33.41 -66.87 -20.26
CA LEU A 19 33.66 -67.47 -21.57
C LEU A 19 35.13 -67.60 -22.04
N PRO A 20 35.61 -68.83 -22.30
CA PRO A 20 36.89 -69.05 -22.98
C PRO A 20 36.74 -68.75 -24.48
N THR A 21 37.78 -68.17 -25.07
CA THR A 21 37.89 -67.90 -26.50
C THR A 21 37.94 -69.21 -27.29
N LEU A 22 37.14 -69.32 -28.36
CA LEU A 22 37.25 -70.41 -29.32
C LEU A 22 38.56 -70.29 -30.09
N LYS A 23 39.39 -71.33 -30.01
CA LYS A 23 40.70 -71.45 -30.66
C LYS A 23 40.51 -72.22 -31.97
N ASP A 24 40.51 -71.53 -33.10
CA ASP A 24 40.62 -72.17 -34.41
C ASP A 24 42.06 -72.08 -34.95
N SER A 25 42.64 -73.28 -35.07
CA SER A 25 43.74 -73.72 -35.94
C SER A 25 45.22 -73.50 -35.57
N PRO A 26 46.09 -74.45 -36.00
CA PRO A 26 47.35 -74.80 -35.35
C PRO A 26 48.56 -74.18 -36.06
N ASP A 27 49.58 -73.78 -35.29
CA ASP A 27 50.95 -74.27 -35.42
C ASP A 27 51.90 -73.49 -34.51
N THR A 28 52.89 -74.24 -34.00
CA THR A 28 54.17 -73.82 -33.37
C THR A 28 54.21 -73.25 -31.93
N ASN A 29 54.57 -74.17 -31.02
CA ASN A 29 55.63 -74.14 -30.01
C ASN A 29 55.80 -72.97 -29.01
N GLU A 30 55.67 -73.35 -27.73
CA GLU A 30 56.47 -73.01 -26.54
C GLU A 30 56.88 -71.54 -26.30
N ASN A 31 56.25 -70.90 -25.31
CA ASN A 31 56.83 -70.59 -23.98
C ASN A 31 56.06 -69.45 -23.29
N GLU A 32 55.78 -69.66 -22.00
CA GLU A 32 55.04 -68.76 -21.12
C GLU A 32 55.82 -67.46 -20.83
N ALA A 33 55.12 -66.33 -20.87
CA ALA A 33 54.90 -65.42 -19.73
C ALA A 33 54.47 -64.02 -20.19
N GLY A 34 53.25 -63.61 -19.80
CA GLY A 34 52.85 -62.20 -19.75
C GLY A 34 51.91 -61.72 -20.85
N GLN A 35 50.85 -62.45 -21.17
CA GLN A 35 49.75 -61.88 -21.96
C GLN A 35 48.90 -60.99 -21.04
N LYS A 36 49.11 -59.67 -21.13
CA LYS A 36 48.24 -58.68 -20.47
C LYS A 36 46.82 -58.83 -21.01
N ASP A 37 45.91 -59.30 -20.18
CA ASP A 37 44.48 -59.32 -20.50
C ASP A 37 44.04 -57.89 -20.83
N THR A 38 43.85 -57.66 -22.11
CA THR A 38 43.48 -56.36 -22.64
C THR A 38 41.96 -56.33 -22.58
N TYR A 39 41.41 -55.69 -21.56
CA TYR A 39 39.97 -55.47 -21.45
C TYR A 39 39.49 -54.69 -22.67
N ARG A 40 38.74 -55.36 -23.55
CA ARG A 40 38.13 -54.74 -24.72
C ARG A 40 36.68 -54.36 -24.38
N LEU A 41 36.27 -53.16 -24.78
CA LEU A 41 34.86 -52.77 -24.74
C LEU A 41 34.03 -53.78 -25.55
N LEU A 42 32.91 -54.23 -25.00
CA LEU A 42 32.02 -55.18 -25.69
C LEU A 42 31.61 -54.62 -27.06
N THR A 43 31.77 -55.46 -28.08
CA THR A 43 31.26 -55.16 -29.42
C THR A 43 29.78 -55.49 -29.53
N ARG A 44 29.12 -55.01 -30.59
CA ARG A 44 27.69 -55.29 -30.84
C ARG A 44 27.43 -56.79 -30.92
N GLU A 45 28.36 -57.52 -31.52
CA GLU A 45 28.30 -58.96 -31.73
C GLU A 45 28.40 -59.73 -30.40
N ASP A 46 29.26 -59.28 -29.49
CA ASP A 46 29.40 -59.85 -28.13
C ASP A 46 28.12 -59.66 -27.31
N LEU A 47 27.49 -58.47 -27.42
CA LEU A 47 26.22 -58.17 -26.76
C LEU A 47 25.06 -59.02 -27.28
N MET A 48 25.00 -59.25 -28.61
CA MET A 48 23.97 -60.11 -29.21
C MET A 48 24.14 -61.58 -28.80
N GLN A 49 25.38 -62.05 -28.61
CA GLN A 49 25.63 -63.40 -28.09
C GLN A 49 25.25 -63.53 -26.61
N LEU A 50 25.56 -62.54 -25.77
CA LEU A 50 25.14 -62.50 -24.36
C LEU A 50 23.62 -62.51 -24.22
N ASP A 51 22.91 -61.70 -25.01
CA ASP A 51 21.44 -61.68 -25.07
C ASP A 51 20.84 -63.05 -25.48
N SER A 52 21.55 -63.83 -26.30
CA SER A 52 21.11 -65.18 -26.71
C SER A 52 21.33 -66.26 -25.66
N LYS A 53 22.34 -66.10 -24.79
CA LYS A 53 22.71 -67.07 -23.76
C LYS A 53 22.03 -66.81 -22.41
N GLU A 54 21.76 -65.54 -22.09
CA GLU A 54 21.19 -65.13 -20.79
C GLU A 54 19.85 -64.39 -20.96
N PRO A 55 18.71 -65.10 -21.07
CA PRO A 55 17.39 -64.47 -21.25
C PRO A 55 16.91 -63.66 -20.03
N LEU A 56 17.61 -63.76 -18.89
CA LEU A 56 17.31 -63.00 -17.67
C LEU A 56 17.46 -61.50 -17.87
N TRP A 57 18.54 -61.04 -18.53
CA TRP A 57 18.79 -59.61 -18.77
C TRP A 57 17.78 -59.00 -19.74
N LEU A 58 17.33 -59.77 -20.74
CA LEU A 58 16.25 -59.35 -21.63
C LEU A 58 14.96 -59.11 -20.85
N ARG A 59 14.56 -60.07 -20.02
CA ARG A 59 13.34 -59.98 -19.19
C ARG A 59 13.43 -58.84 -18.18
N LEU A 60 14.60 -58.66 -17.56
CA LEU A 60 14.87 -57.56 -16.64
C LEU A 60 14.76 -56.20 -17.33
N ARG A 61 15.36 -56.03 -18.53
CA ARG A 61 15.28 -54.78 -19.31
C ARG A 61 13.84 -54.44 -19.67
N TRP A 62 13.07 -55.41 -20.17
CA TRP A 62 11.65 -55.21 -20.45
C TRP A 62 10.85 -54.90 -19.19
N GLY A 63 11.14 -55.56 -18.06
CA GLY A 63 10.53 -55.28 -16.76
C GLY A 63 10.81 -53.85 -16.27
N LEU A 64 12.06 -53.39 -16.34
CA LEU A 64 12.47 -52.04 -15.97
C LEU A 64 11.84 -50.98 -16.90
N PHE A 65 11.75 -51.27 -18.21
CA PHE A 65 11.12 -50.36 -19.17
C PHE A 65 9.61 -50.22 -18.92
N ILE A 66 8.91 -51.32 -18.64
CA ILE A 66 7.48 -51.30 -18.29
C ILE A 66 7.28 -50.56 -16.96
N LEU A 67 8.11 -50.84 -15.95
CA LEU A 67 8.06 -50.18 -14.65
C LEU A 67 8.26 -48.67 -14.77
N PHE A 68 9.22 -48.23 -15.59
CA PHE A 68 9.46 -46.81 -15.87
C PHE A 68 8.18 -46.12 -16.38
N TRP A 69 7.50 -46.69 -17.37
CA TRP A 69 6.27 -46.11 -17.91
C TRP A 69 5.10 -46.13 -16.92
N ILE A 70 4.98 -47.17 -16.09
CA ILE A 70 3.97 -47.22 -15.03
C ILE A 70 4.20 -46.09 -14.02
N VAL A 71 5.44 -45.91 -13.55
CA VAL A 71 5.80 -44.83 -12.62
C VAL A 71 5.57 -43.47 -13.27
N TRP A 72 5.96 -43.29 -14.53
CA TRP A 72 5.78 -42.04 -15.25
C TRP A 72 4.30 -41.66 -15.39
N ILE A 73 3.44 -42.61 -15.78
CA ILE A 73 1.99 -42.40 -15.87
C ILE A 73 1.40 -42.13 -14.49
N GLY A 74 1.86 -42.84 -13.46
CA GLY A 74 1.45 -42.61 -12.07
C GLY A 74 1.78 -41.20 -11.58
N LEU A 75 2.98 -40.69 -11.89
CA LEU A 75 3.39 -39.32 -11.58
C LEU A 75 2.56 -38.28 -12.35
N LEU A 76 2.26 -38.54 -13.62
CA LEU A 76 1.41 -37.66 -14.43
C LEU A 76 0.00 -37.60 -13.86
N LEU A 77 -0.60 -38.74 -13.54
CA LEU A 77 -1.92 -38.82 -12.93
C LEU A 77 -1.93 -38.12 -11.57
N ALA A 78 -0.92 -38.32 -10.73
CA ALA A 78 -0.80 -37.63 -9.45
C ALA A 78 -0.75 -36.10 -9.63
N ALA A 79 0.02 -35.59 -10.60
CA ALA A 79 0.08 -34.16 -10.91
C ALA A 79 -1.27 -33.60 -11.36
N ILE A 80 -1.99 -34.33 -12.22
CA ILE A 80 -3.35 -33.95 -12.67
C ILE A 80 -4.31 -33.92 -11.48
N LEU A 81 -4.29 -34.97 -10.64
CA LEU A 81 -5.16 -35.08 -9.47
C LEU A 81 -4.89 -33.93 -8.49
N ILE A 82 -3.62 -33.58 -8.25
CA ILE A 82 -3.27 -32.43 -7.40
C ILE A 82 -3.90 -31.15 -7.97
N ILE A 83 -3.78 -30.88 -9.26
CA ILE A 83 -4.34 -29.65 -9.86
C ILE A 83 -5.87 -29.64 -9.78
N VAL A 84 -6.54 -30.77 -10.02
CA VAL A 84 -8.00 -30.87 -10.04
C VAL A 84 -8.59 -30.77 -8.63
N PHE A 85 -7.96 -31.39 -7.64
CA PHE A 85 -8.46 -31.43 -6.27
C PHE A 85 -7.94 -30.30 -5.39
N THR A 86 -6.91 -29.55 -5.83
CA THR A 86 -6.48 -28.35 -5.10
C THR A 86 -7.58 -27.28 -5.21
N PRO A 87 -8.15 -26.83 -4.07
CA PRO A 87 -9.15 -25.78 -4.10
C PRO A 87 -8.54 -24.51 -4.71
N LYS A 88 -9.33 -23.80 -5.53
CA LYS A 88 -8.90 -22.51 -6.07
C LYS A 88 -8.63 -21.56 -4.91
N CYS A 89 -7.54 -20.79 -5.02
CA CYS A 89 -7.28 -19.73 -4.06
C CYS A 89 -8.50 -18.80 -3.97
N PRO A 90 -8.91 -18.38 -2.76
CA PRO A 90 -9.99 -17.41 -2.64
C PRO A 90 -9.62 -16.13 -3.40
N PRO A 91 -10.56 -15.53 -4.15
CA PRO A 91 -10.28 -14.26 -4.82
C PRO A 91 -9.93 -13.21 -3.77
N ARG A 92 -8.88 -12.44 -4.01
CA ARG A 92 -8.57 -11.30 -3.14
C ARG A 92 -9.69 -10.27 -3.27
N PRO A 93 -10.35 -9.85 -2.17
CA PRO A 93 -11.36 -8.82 -2.25
C PRO A 93 -10.73 -7.52 -2.76
N VAL A 94 -11.38 -6.88 -3.73
CA VAL A 94 -10.97 -5.53 -4.16
C VAL A 94 -11.41 -4.57 -3.07
N LEU A 95 -10.44 -4.13 -2.28
CA LEU A 95 -10.66 -3.19 -1.19
C LEU A 95 -10.57 -1.75 -1.72
N PRO A 96 -11.44 -0.83 -1.26
CA PRO A 96 -11.34 0.59 -1.61
C PRO A 96 -10.00 1.17 -1.12
N PHE A 97 -9.53 2.25 -1.73
CA PHE A 97 -8.19 2.80 -1.49
C PHE A 97 -7.89 3.04 -0.01
N TRP A 98 -8.87 3.53 0.76
CA TRP A 98 -8.74 3.82 2.18
C TRP A 98 -8.64 2.57 3.08
N ARG A 99 -8.92 1.37 2.55
CA ARG A 99 -8.70 0.08 3.22
C ARG A 99 -7.50 -0.69 2.69
N SER A 100 -6.99 -0.32 1.52
CA SER A 100 -5.93 -1.06 0.81
C SER A 100 -4.59 -0.33 0.76
N SER A 101 -4.52 0.92 1.21
CA SER A 101 -3.31 1.72 1.14
C SER A 101 -3.11 2.61 2.38
N THR A 102 -1.87 3.06 2.57
CA THR A 102 -1.49 3.97 3.65
C THR A 102 -1.84 5.42 3.28
N GLY A 103 -2.49 6.12 4.20
CA GLY A 103 -2.76 7.56 4.09
C GLY A 103 -1.61 8.38 4.67
N TYR A 104 -1.24 9.47 4.00
CA TYR A 104 -0.22 10.40 4.47
C TYR A 104 -0.81 11.80 4.65
N TRP A 105 -0.86 12.28 5.89
CA TRP A 105 -1.36 13.62 6.19
C TRP A 105 -0.27 14.67 5.93
N VAL A 106 -0.60 15.70 5.16
CA VAL A 106 0.34 16.73 4.72
C VAL A 106 -0.25 18.12 4.90
N ASN A 107 0.52 18.99 5.53
CA ASN A 107 0.27 20.43 5.51
C ASN A 107 1.08 21.06 4.37
N PRO A 108 0.45 21.55 3.28
CA PRO A 108 1.17 22.07 2.12
C PRO A 108 2.03 23.28 2.50
N PHE A 109 1.55 24.16 3.38
CA PHE A 109 2.24 25.38 3.82
C PHE A 109 3.58 25.13 4.51
N ALA A 110 3.80 23.92 5.02
CA ALA A 110 5.00 23.56 5.77
C ALA A 110 5.82 22.43 5.11
N TYR A 111 5.50 22.05 3.87
CA TYR A 111 6.10 20.87 3.25
C TYR A 111 7.19 21.20 2.21
N ALA A 112 6.85 21.91 1.14
CA ALA A 112 7.80 22.23 0.07
C ALA A 112 7.39 23.52 -0.65
N ASP A 113 8.30 24.49 -0.67
CA ASP A 113 8.17 25.78 -1.35
C ASP A 113 8.70 25.68 -2.79
N SER A 114 7.90 26.13 -3.76
CA SER A 114 8.31 26.21 -5.18
C SER A 114 8.56 27.64 -5.68
N THR A 115 8.12 28.65 -4.94
CA THR A 115 8.16 30.06 -5.35
C THR A 115 9.33 30.85 -4.73
N GLY A 116 9.94 30.31 -3.66
CA GLY A 116 11.05 30.92 -2.94
C GLY A 116 10.62 31.90 -1.85
N ASP A 117 9.34 31.96 -1.50
CA ASP A 117 8.78 32.82 -0.45
C ASP A 117 8.86 32.21 0.96
N LYS A 118 9.40 30.98 1.07
CA LYS A 118 9.57 30.16 2.27
C LYS A 118 8.26 29.56 2.80
N ILE A 119 7.19 29.61 2.04
CA ILE A 119 5.92 28.97 2.36
C ILE A 119 5.72 27.82 1.38
N GLY A 120 5.33 26.66 1.90
CA GLY A 120 5.07 25.52 1.02
C GLY A 120 3.77 25.70 0.23
N ASP A 121 3.74 25.17 -0.99
CA ASP A 121 2.63 25.36 -1.91
C ASP A 121 2.28 24.04 -2.64
N LEU A 122 1.17 24.04 -3.40
CA LEU A 122 0.71 22.85 -4.11
C LEU A 122 1.69 22.40 -5.20
N ARG A 123 2.44 23.32 -5.83
CA ARG A 123 3.43 22.98 -6.87
C ARG A 123 4.65 22.30 -6.26
N GLY A 124 5.16 22.80 -5.14
CA GLY A 124 6.22 22.20 -4.37
C GLY A 124 5.81 20.83 -3.85
N LEU A 125 4.55 20.64 -3.46
CA LEU A 125 4.04 19.31 -3.12
C LEU A 125 4.05 18.36 -4.33
N VAL A 126 3.69 18.83 -5.53
CA VAL A 126 3.79 18.03 -6.77
C VAL A 126 5.21 17.54 -7.02
N GLU A 127 6.22 18.39 -6.83
CA GLU A 127 7.64 18.02 -7.01
C GLU A 127 8.08 16.88 -6.07
N ARG A 128 7.43 16.75 -4.92
CA ARG A 128 7.72 15.73 -3.91
C ARG A 128 6.85 14.48 -4.02
N LEU A 129 5.89 14.41 -4.96
CA LEU A 129 5.06 13.21 -5.15
C LEU A 129 5.89 11.95 -5.41
N GLY A 130 7.04 12.08 -6.09
CA GLY A 130 7.96 10.97 -6.28
C GLY A 130 8.40 10.34 -4.95
N TYR A 131 8.79 11.16 -3.98
CA TYR A 131 9.18 10.72 -2.64
C TYR A 131 8.00 10.13 -1.84
N ILE A 132 6.83 10.78 -1.92
CA ILE A 132 5.61 10.29 -1.26
C ILE A 132 5.23 8.89 -1.78
N LYS A 133 5.35 8.68 -3.09
CA LYS A 133 5.06 7.39 -3.70
C LYS A 133 6.11 6.33 -3.40
N SER A 134 7.40 6.64 -3.63
CA SER A 134 8.45 5.62 -3.65
C SER A 134 9.03 5.33 -2.27
N THR A 135 9.19 6.35 -1.44
CA THR A 135 9.84 6.22 -0.12
C THR A 135 8.81 6.04 0.98
N ILE A 136 7.75 6.87 1.00
CA ILE A 136 6.70 6.74 2.01
C ILE A 136 5.76 5.57 1.67
N GLY A 137 5.50 5.34 0.38
CA GLY A 137 4.57 4.29 -0.07
C GLY A 137 3.10 4.65 0.18
N ALA A 138 2.77 5.95 0.22
CA ALA A 138 1.40 6.39 0.44
C ALA A 138 0.54 6.15 -0.81
N GLY A 139 -0.65 5.57 -0.63
CA GLY A 139 -1.64 5.41 -1.70
C GLY A 139 -2.71 6.51 -1.73
N PHE A 140 -2.76 7.33 -0.69
CA PHE A 140 -3.53 8.57 -0.67
C PHE A 140 -2.89 9.63 0.24
N ILE A 141 -3.12 10.90 -0.10
CA ILE A 141 -2.69 12.04 0.69
C ILE A 141 -3.92 12.67 1.34
N VAL A 142 -3.83 12.98 2.63
CA VAL A 142 -4.81 13.80 3.34
C VAL A 142 -4.22 15.20 3.48
N LEU A 143 -4.69 16.14 2.67
CA LEU A 143 -4.28 17.54 2.80
C LEU A 143 -4.98 18.17 3.99
N SER A 144 -4.26 18.97 4.76
CA SER A 144 -4.87 19.95 5.66
C SER A 144 -5.74 20.93 4.86
N SER A 145 -6.56 21.74 5.54
CA SER A 145 -7.31 22.82 4.91
C SER A 145 -6.38 23.68 4.03
N ILE A 146 -6.86 24.00 2.82
CA ILE A 146 -6.19 24.86 1.83
C ILE A 146 -7.10 26.02 1.41
N PHE A 147 -8.21 26.22 2.11
CA PHE A 147 -9.23 27.19 1.72
C PHE A 147 -8.81 28.61 2.02
N SER A 148 -9.40 29.56 1.30
CA SER A 148 -9.13 30.99 1.49
C SER A 148 -9.24 31.40 2.97
N GLY A 149 -8.25 32.16 3.45
CA GLY A 149 -8.14 32.60 4.83
C GLY A 149 -7.41 31.62 5.75
N GLN A 150 -7.19 30.36 5.34
CA GLN A 150 -6.55 29.36 6.20
C GLN A 150 -5.15 29.78 6.67
N PHE A 151 -4.34 30.34 5.77
CA PHE A 151 -2.99 30.83 6.05
C PHE A 151 -2.91 32.34 5.88
N THR A 152 -3.48 32.86 4.80
CA THR A 152 -3.51 34.29 4.48
C THR A 152 -4.72 34.93 5.14
N ASN A 153 -4.65 35.12 6.46
CA ASN A 153 -5.64 35.91 7.21
C ASN A 153 -4.98 37.04 8.01
N ASP A 154 -5.80 38.05 8.31
CA ASP A 154 -5.38 39.26 9.05
C ASP A 154 -4.88 38.95 10.47
N GLN A 155 -5.28 37.80 11.02
CA GLN A 155 -5.02 37.42 12.39
C GLN A 155 -3.73 36.60 12.53
N LYS A 156 -3.12 36.21 11.40
CA LYS A 156 -1.91 35.38 11.31
C LYS A 156 -2.02 34.08 12.11
N THR A 157 -3.23 33.53 12.20
CA THR A 157 -3.56 32.29 12.92
C THR A 157 -4.10 31.26 11.95
N LEU A 158 -3.67 30.00 12.04
CA LEU A 158 -4.21 28.96 11.16
C LEU A 158 -5.67 28.65 11.54
N GLY A 159 -6.53 28.44 10.54
CA GLY A 159 -7.88 27.85 10.73
C GLY A 159 -9.07 28.73 10.36
N LEU A 160 -8.86 29.98 9.96
CA LEU A 160 -9.96 30.90 9.65
C LEU A 160 -10.38 30.78 8.18
N VAL A 161 -11.36 29.94 7.90
CA VAL A 161 -11.86 29.82 6.52
C VAL A 161 -12.79 31.00 6.22
N ASP A 162 -12.41 31.80 5.23
CA ASP A 162 -13.19 32.92 4.70
C ASP A 162 -14.11 32.47 3.55
N ASP A 163 -13.69 31.46 2.77
CA ASP A 163 -14.46 30.87 1.68
C ASP A 163 -14.00 29.44 1.36
N PHE A 164 -14.94 28.49 1.43
CA PHE A 164 -14.69 27.08 1.14
C PHE A 164 -14.56 26.76 -0.37
N TYR A 165 -14.94 27.64 -1.28
CA TYR A 165 -14.88 27.39 -2.74
C TYR A 165 -13.58 27.84 -3.38
N THR A 166 -12.78 28.62 -2.66
CA THR A 166 -11.54 29.19 -3.17
C THR A 166 -10.34 28.71 -2.36
N ILE A 167 -9.17 28.75 -3.00
CA ILE A 167 -7.91 28.29 -2.43
C ILE A 167 -7.17 29.48 -1.82
N ASP A 168 -6.51 29.26 -0.69
CA ASP A 168 -5.65 30.25 -0.07
C ASP A 168 -4.53 30.66 -1.05
N PRO A 169 -4.31 31.95 -1.30
CA PRO A 169 -3.28 32.42 -2.21
C PRO A 169 -1.88 31.88 -1.89
N ALA A 170 -1.58 31.56 -0.63
CA ALA A 170 -0.30 30.97 -0.22
C ALA A 170 -0.15 29.51 -0.65
N ALA A 171 -1.25 28.78 -0.86
CA ALA A 171 -1.21 27.41 -1.37
C ALA A 171 -1.14 27.36 -2.91
N GLY A 172 -1.62 28.42 -3.59
CA GLY A 172 -1.60 28.57 -5.04
C GLY A 172 -2.98 28.88 -5.63
N THR A 173 -3.17 28.54 -6.90
CA THR A 173 -4.42 28.80 -7.65
C THR A 173 -5.29 27.54 -7.80
N MET A 174 -6.53 27.71 -8.26
CA MET A 174 -7.40 26.60 -8.62
C MET A 174 -6.80 25.75 -9.76
N GLU A 175 -6.07 26.37 -10.68
CA GLU A 175 -5.33 25.68 -11.74
C GLU A 175 -4.20 24.81 -11.18
N ASP A 176 -3.50 25.30 -10.15
CA ASP A 176 -2.45 24.55 -9.46
C ASP A 176 -3.03 23.35 -8.71
N PHE A 177 -4.18 23.51 -8.07
CA PHE A 177 -4.90 22.40 -7.46
C PHE A 177 -5.33 21.34 -8.45
N LYS A 178 -5.96 21.75 -9.56
CA LYS A 178 -6.32 20.84 -10.65
C LYS A 178 -5.09 20.10 -11.19
N TYR A 179 -3.96 20.79 -11.30
CA TYR A 179 -2.70 20.17 -11.70
C TYR A 179 -2.16 19.19 -10.65
N PHE A 180 -2.26 19.52 -9.36
CA PHE A 180 -1.89 18.67 -8.25
C PHE A 180 -2.72 17.37 -8.22
N VAL A 181 -4.04 17.47 -8.31
CA VAL A 181 -4.95 16.31 -8.32
C VAL A 181 -4.61 15.38 -9.50
N ARG A 182 -4.49 15.93 -10.72
CA ARG A 182 -4.08 15.14 -11.89
C ARG A 182 -2.72 14.46 -11.71
N SER A 183 -1.77 15.15 -11.09
CA SER A 183 -0.43 14.62 -10.84
C SER A 183 -0.44 13.49 -9.80
N CYS A 184 -1.28 13.59 -8.77
CA CYS A 184 -1.51 12.52 -7.80
C CYS A 184 -2.13 11.29 -8.48
N HIS A 185 -3.21 11.47 -9.23
CA HIS A 185 -3.90 10.39 -9.92
C HIS A 185 -3.01 9.69 -10.94
N LYS A 186 -2.19 10.43 -11.70
CA LYS A 186 -1.17 9.86 -12.60
C LYS A 186 -0.17 8.96 -11.86
N ASN A 187 0.07 9.26 -10.59
CA ASN A 187 0.93 8.47 -9.72
C ASN A 187 0.19 7.37 -8.96
N GLY A 188 -1.13 7.21 -9.12
CA GLY A 188 -1.94 6.25 -8.37
C GLY A 188 -2.17 6.66 -6.91
N ILE A 189 -2.04 7.96 -6.61
CA ILE A 189 -2.28 8.54 -5.29
C ILE A 189 -3.64 9.22 -5.31
N HIS A 190 -4.50 8.88 -4.35
CA HIS A 190 -5.79 9.52 -4.16
C HIS A 190 -5.64 10.78 -3.29
N VAL A 191 -6.53 11.75 -3.46
CA VAL A 191 -6.49 13.04 -2.75
C VAL A 191 -7.69 13.15 -1.82
N VAL A 192 -7.43 13.39 -0.54
CA VAL A 192 -8.43 13.67 0.49
C VAL A 192 -8.21 15.07 1.03
N LEU A 193 -9.26 15.88 1.13
CA LEU A 193 -9.19 17.22 1.73
C LEU A 193 -9.76 17.23 3.14
N THR A 194 -9.06 17.88 4.06
CA THR A 194 -9.59 18.18 5.39
C THR A 194 -10.51 19.39 5.32
N MET A 195 -11.75 19.25 5.80
CA MET A 195 -12.74 20.31 5.86
C MET A 195 -13.28 20.43 7.28
N ASP A 196 -13.23 21.63 7.84
CA ASP A 196 -13.86 21.96 9.10
C ASP A 196 -15.16 22.73 8.83
N PHE A 197 -16.30 22.09 9.07
CA PHE A 197 -17.62 22.74 8.98
C PHE A 197 -18.17 23.15 10.35
N ASN A 198 -17.36 23.08 11.41
CA ASN A 198 -17.78 23.57 12.71
C ASN A 198 -17.96 25.08 12.70
N SER A 199 -16.94 25.80 12.22
CA SER A 199 -16.89 27.25 12.33
C SER A 199 -16.27 27.90 11.11
N VAL A 200 -16.70 29.13 10.82
CA VAL A 200 -16.14 29.97 9.77
C VAL A 200 -15.58 31.27 10.36
N SER A 201 -14.74 31.94 9.59
CA SER A 201 -14.32 33.31 9.89
C SER A 201 -15.54 34.23 10.02
N ALA A 202 -15.48 35.19 10.95
CA ALA A 202 -16.51 36.22 11.08
C ALA A 202 -16.68 37.09 9.80
N LYS A 203 -15.77 36.98 8.83
CA LYS A 203 -15.84 37.65 7.52
C LYS A 203 -16.44 36.79 6.41
N HIS A 204 -16.73 35.51 6.68
CA HIS A 204 -17.26 34.61 5.67
C HIS A 204 -18.64 35.08 5.19
N SER A 205 -18.91 34.96 3.90
CA SER A 205 -20.21 35.30 3.28
C SER A 205 -21.43 34.61 3.90
N TRP A 206 -21.25 33.48 4.60
CA TRP A 206 -22.35 32.76 5.26
C TRP A 206 -22.82 33.48 6.52
N THR A 207 -22.01 34.39 7.07
CA THR A 207 -22.37 35.20 8.23
C THR A 207 -23.48 36.21 7.96
N ASP A 208 -23.78 36.49 6.69
CA ASP A 208 -24.93 37.31 6.28
C ASP A 208 -26.27 36.60 6.54
N SER A 209 -26.27 35.26 6.65
CA SER A 209 -27.47 34.46 6.92
C SER A 209 -27.51 34.06 8.38
N THR A 210 -28.20 34.85 9.21
CA THR A 210 -28.25 34.66 10.67
C THR A 210 -28.75 33.28 11.10
N SER A 211 -29.63 32.64 10.32
CA SER A 211 -30.10 31.27 10.58
C SER A 211 -28.99 30.22 10.46
N MET A 212 -27.93 30.49 9.72
CA MET A 212 -26.79 29.59 9.56
C MET A 212 -25.79 29.64 10.72
N LEU A 213 -25.95 30.59 11.65
CA LEU A 213 -25.02 30.80 12.75
C LEU A 213 -25.58 30.25 14.06
N GLU A 214 -24.75 29.61 14.86
CA GLU A 214 -25.18 29.05 16.14
C GLU A 214 -25.53 30.19 17.12
N PRO A 215 -26.75 30.22 17.70
CA PRO A 215 -27.16 31.29 18.58
C PRO A 215 -26.37 31.28 19.89
N TYR A 216 -26.01 32.46 20.37
CA TYR A 216 -25.33 32.57 21.66
C TYR A 216 -26.27 32.18 22.83
N PRO A 217 -25.88 31.27 23.73
CA PRO A 217 -26.75 30.83 24.82
C PRO A 217 -27.01 31.94 25.85
N SER A 218 -28.25 32.05 26.32
CA SER A 218 -28.70 33.12 27.23
C SER A 218 -27.96 33.15 28.58
N GLY A 219 -27.47 31.99 29.04
CA GLY A 219 -26.71 31.86 30.29
C GLY A 219 -25.21 32.20 30.16
N GLY A 220 -24.76 32.55 28.96
CA GLY A 220 -23.35 32.70 28.63
C GLY A 220 -22.61 31.36 28.58
N ARG A 221 -21.47 31.34 27.88
CA ARG A 221 -20.62 30.15 27.78
C ARG A 221 -19.16 30.55 27.65
N ILE A 222 -18.27 29.72 28.17
CA ILE A 222 -16.82 29.93 28.08
C ILE A 222 -16.30 29.15 26.87
N SER A 223 -15.44 29.79 26.07
CA SER A 223 -14.82 29.14 24.92
C SER A 223 -13.83 28.07 25.39
N ARG A 224 -13.51 27.11 24.51
CA ARG A 224 -12.48 26.09 24.79
C ARG A 224 -11.09 26.70 24.98
N LEU A 225 -10.83 27.85 24.36
CA LEU A 225 -9.57 28.60 24.50
C LEU A 225 -9.56 29.53 25.71
N GLY A 226 -10.67 29.60 26.46
CA GLY A 226 -10.87 30.52 27.56
C GLY A 226 -11.44 31.87 27.12
N GLY A 227 -12.17 32.53 28.02
CA GLY A 227 -12.88 33.78 27.72
C GLY A 227 -14.31 33.55 27.21
N ASP A 228 -14.98 34.65 26.84
CA ASP A 228 -16.37 34.62 26.36
C ASP A 228 -16.46 33.85 25.03
N ALA A 229 -17.35 32.85 24.95
CA ALA A 229 -17.65 32.09 23.72
C ALA A 229 -18.54 32.87 22.74
N ARG A 230 -18.53 34.20 22.82
CA ARG A 230 -19.38 35.08 22.04
C ARG A 230 -18.57 35.75 20.94
N THR A 231 -19.08 35.63 19.73
CA THR A 231 -18.62 36.39 18.56
C THR A 231 -19.73 37.35 18.15
N VAL A 232 -19.40 38.62 17.94
CA VAL A 232 -20.39 39.65 17.57
C VAL A 232 -20.32 39.88 16.06
N ILE A 233 -21.42 39.57 15.37
CA ILE A 233 -21.58 39.79 13.93
C ILE A 233 -22.77 40.72 13.74
N GLN A 234 -22.55 41.85 13.06
CA GLN A 234 -23.58 42.86 12.79
C GLN A 234 -24.36 43.31 14.05
N GLY A 235 -23.68 43.42 15.19
CA GLY A 235 -24.27 43.82 16.47
C GLY A 235 -25.02 42.70 17.23
N THR A 236 -25.11 41.50 16.67
CA THR A 236 -25.72 40.32 17.30
C THR A 236 -24.65 39.34 17.78
N GLY A 237 -24.85 38.75 18.96
CA GLY A 237 -23.94 37.76 19.53
C GLY A 237 -24.27 36.34 19.08
N TYR A 238 -23.28 35.61 18.61
CA TYR A 238 -23.35 34.21 18.20
C TYR A 238 -22.35 33.37 19.00
N TYR A 239 -22.60 32.06 19.04
CA TYR A 239 -21.73 31.11 19.71
C TYR A 239 -20.47 30.82 18.88
N SER A 240 -19.37 30.61 19.58
CA SER A 240 -18.12 30.14 19.02
C SER A 240 -17.37 29.32 20.05
N VAL A 241 -17.19 28.03 19.76
CA VAL A 241 -16.46 27.10 20.63
C VAL A 241 -15.00 27.53 20.82
N PHE A 242 -14.40 28.20 19.82
CA PHE A 242 -13.00 28.66 19.85
C PHE A 242 -12.83 30.17 20.13
N GLY A 243 -13.92 30.92 20.32
CA GLY A 243 -13.89 32.34 20.70
C GLY A 243 -14.03 33.33 19.54
N SER A 244 -13.77 34.62 19.83
CA SER A 244 -14.29 35.79 19.09
C SER A 244 -13.88 35.96 17.62
N GLN A 245 -12.99 35.11 17.11
CA GLN A 245 -12.50 35.15 15.73
C GLN A 245 -13.27 34.21 14.79
N PHE A 246 -13.89 33.19 15.36
CA PHE A 246 -14.68 32.18 14.68
C PHE A 246 -16.17 32.41 15.00
N VAL A 247 -17.05 31.93 14.14
CA VAL A 247 -18.46 31.73 14.48
C VAL A 247 -18.85 30.32 14.10
N ASP A 248 -19.50 29.62 15.02
CA ASP A 248 -19.94 28.25 14.77
C ASP A 248 -21.18 28.25 13.86
N LEU A 249 -21.23 27.29 12.95
CA LEU A 249 -22.35 27.09 12.06
C LEU A 249 -23.46 26.31 12.79
N ASN A 250 -24.70 26.73 12.59
CA ASN A 250 -25.86 26.00 13.06
C ASN A 250 -26.17 24.84 12.11
N LEU A 251 -25.52 23.69 12.35
CA LEU A 251 -25.67 22.48 11.55
C LEU A 251 -27.00 21.73 11.78
N ARG A 252 -27.90 22.27 12.61
CA ARG A 252 -29.27 21.75 12.76
C ARG A 252 -30.23 22.32 11.72
N GLU A 253 -29.88 23.47 11.14
CA GLU A 253 -30.68 24.10 10.10
C GLU A 253 -30.41 23.46 8.74
N SER A 254 -31.48 23.15 8.02
CA SER A 254 -31.37 22.49 6.71
C SER A 254 -30.61 23.35 5.70
N VAL A 255 -30.79 24.67 5.76
CA VAL A 255 -30.07 25.63 4.89
C VAL A 255 -28.56 25.50 5.06
N THR A 256 -28.08 25.32 6.29
CA THR A 256 -26.65 25.15 6.57
C THR A 256 -26.14 23.82 6.03
N LEU A 257 -26.89 22.73 6.25
CA LEU A 257 -26.53 21.40 5.73
C LEU A 257 -26.51 21.36 4.20
N ASP A 258 -27.43 22.06 3.53
CA ASP A 258 -27.46 22.18 2.08
C ASP A 258 -26.19 22.87 1.57
N ARG A 259 -25.74 23.96 2.22
CA ARG A 259 -24.50 24.65 1.86
C ARG A 259 -23.26 23.79 2.07
N VAL A 260 -23.18 23.08 3.19
CA VAL A 260 -22.09 22.12 3.46
C VAL A 260 -22.07 21.01 2.39
N SER A 261 -23.25 20.50 2.02
CA SER A 261 -23.39 19.50 0.96
C SER A 261 -22.92 20.04 -0.40
N ASP A 262 -23.22 21.29 -0.72
CA ASP A 262 -22.81 21.92 -1.96
C ASP A 262 -21.29 22.13 -2.03
N VAL A 263 -20.64 22.50 -0.93
CA VAL A 263 -19.18 22.54 -0.83
C VAL A 263 -18.59 21.15 -1.07
N ALA A 264 -19.10 20.12 -0.40
CA ALA A 264 -18.61 18.76 -0.59
C ALA A 264 -18.74 18.28 -2.05
N LYS A 265 -19.91 18.52 -2.68
CA LYS A 265 -20.14 18.20 -4.10
C LYS A 265 -19.19 18.95 -5.03
N PHE A 266 -18.97 20.25 -4.76
CA PHE A 266 -18.06 21.06 -5.56
C PHE A 266 -16.67 20.43 -5.61
N TRP A 267 -16.07 20.12 -4.46
CA TRP A 267 -14.73 19.55 -4.43
C TRP A 267 -14.64 18.12 -4.96
N LEU A 268 -15.67 17.30 -4.74
CA LEU A 268 -15.78 15.99 -5.38
C LEU A 268 -15.81 16.10 -6.91
N ASN A 269 -16.51 17.10 -7.46
CA ASN A 269 -16.51 17.39 -8.90
C ASN A 269 -15.16 17.91 -9.40
N GLU A 270 -14.40 18.61 -8.54
CA GLU A 270 -13.02 19.04 -8.83
C GLU A 270 -11.99 17.90 -8.75
N GLY A 271 -12.42 16.69 -8.37
CA GLY A 271 -11.67 15.44 -8.53
C GLY A 271 -10.99 14.92 -7.28
N ILE A 272 -11.37 15.38 -6.08
CA ILE A 272 -10.91 14.73 -4.84
C ILE A 272 -11.60 13.38 -4.66
N ASP A 273 -10.93 12.47 -3.97
CA ASP A 273 -11.37 11.09 -3.73
C ASP A 273 -12.03 10.90 -2.36
N GLY A 274 -11.95 11.91 -1.47
CA GLY A 274 -12.58 11.88 -0.17
C GLY A 274 -12.45 13.19 0.60
N ILE A 275 -13.20 13.29 1.69
CA ILE A 275 -13.18 14.42 2.61
C ILE A 275 -12.93 13.89 4.03
N LEU A 276 -11.97 14.48 4.72
CA LEU A 276 -11.78 14.29 6.16
C LEU A 276 -12.50 15.43 6.89
N LEU A 277 -13.51 15.10 7.68
CA LEU A 277 -14.21 16.08 8.51
C LEU A 277 -13.42 16.35 9.78
N ASP A 278 -13.07 17.61 10.02
CA ASP A 278 -12.38 18.05 11.23
C ASP A 278 -13.39 18.61 12.25
N ASN A 279 -12.99 18.64 13.52
CA ASN A 279 -13.77 19.21 14.64
C ASN A 279 -15.21 18.68 14.80
N VAL A 280 -15.49 17.47 14.31
CA VAL A 280 -16.82 16.85 14.30
C VAL A 280 -17.47 16.77 15.69
N ALA A 281 -16.66 16.68 16.75
CA ALA A 281 -17.14 16.66 18.12
C ALA A 281 -17.87 17.95 18.55
N PHE A 282 -17.71 19.05 17.81
CA PHE A 282 -18.28 20.35 18.13
C PHE A 282 -19.45 20.76 17.20
N TYR A 283 -19.77 19.95 16.19
CA TYR A 283 -20.78 20.28 15.17
C TYR A 283 -22.19 20.54 15.73
N VAL A 284 -22.52 19.95 16.88
CA VAL A 284 -23.86 20.04 17.47
C VAL A 284 -23.71 20.34 18.96
N GLU A 285 -24.07 21.55 19.34
CA GLU A 285 -23.86 22.04 20.70
C GLU A 285 -24.99 21.64 21.65
N ASN A 286 -24.71 20.82 22.65
CA ASN A 286 -25.70 20.51 23.67
C ASN A 286 -25.90 21.71 24.61
N SER A 287 -27.15 22.18 24.71
CA SER A 287 -27.56 23.28 25.60
C SER A 287 -27.30 23.01 27.10
N ALA A 288 -26.88 21.80 27.47
CA ALA A 288 -26.64 21.35 28.83
C ALA A 288 -25.16 21.12 29.19
N GLU A 289 -24.20 21.38 28.28
CA GLU A 289 -22.79 21.06 28.57
C GLU A 289 -22.12 22.02 29.57
N PRO A 290 -21.22 21.51 30.44
CA PRO A 290 -20.68 22.27 31.56
C PRO A 290 -19.83 23.46 31.10
N THR A 291 -19.94 24.56 31.82
CA THR A 291 -19.20 25.82 31.66
C THR A 291 -17.71 25.74 32.00
N THR A 292 -17.12 24.54 32.03
CA THR A 292 -15.74 24.34 32.49
C THR A 292 -14.78 24.35 31.29
N PRO A 293 -13.74 25.23 31.28
CA PRO A 293 -12.70 25.20 30.25
C PRO A 293 -12.05 23.82 30.18
N ILE A 294 -11.67 23.35 28.98
CA ILE A 294 -10.80 22.17 28.89
C ILE A 294 -9.43 22.59 29.43
N THR A 295 -9.07 22.10 30.61
CA THR A 295 -7.69 22.14 31.07
C THR A 295 -6.88 21.07 30.35
N LYS A 296 -5.58 21.31 30.21
CA LYS A 296 -4.59 20.43 29.52
C LYS A 296 -4.59 18.96 29.97
N GLU A 297 -5.27 18.61 31.05
CA GLU A 297 -5.32 17.27 31.64
C GLU A 297 -6.36 16.33 31.02
N LEU A 298 -7.32 16.82 30.22
CA LEU A 298 -8.42 15.99 29.71
C LEU A 298 -8.03 15.01 28.59
N GLY A 299 -6.83 15.15 27.99
CA GLY A 299 -6.35 14.27 26.92
C GLY A 299 -6.19 12.79 27.32
N SER A 300 -6.29 12.48 28.61
CA SER A 300 -6.14 11.13 29.17
C SER A 300 -7.43 10.32 29.30
N LYS A 301 -8.62 10.94 29.20
CA LYS A 301 -9.90 10.25 29.46
C LYS A 301 -10.62 9.69 28.23
N TRP A 302 -10.22 10.07 27.02
CA TRP A 302 -10.84 9.56 25.79
C TRP A 302 -10.33 8.18 25.37
N PHE A 303 -9.24 7.69 25.97
CA PHE A 303 -8.61 6.40 25.68
C PHE A 303 -8.69 5.39 26.85
N ALA A 304 -9.59 5.60 27.81
CA ALA A 304 -9.83 4.67 28.93
C ALA A 304 -11.19 3.99 28.81
#